data_AF-Q8DX41-F1
#
_entry.id   AF-Q8DX41-F1
#
_cell.length_a   1.000
_cell.length_b   1.000
_cell.length_c   1.000
_cell.angle_alpha   90.00
_cell.angle_beta   90.00
_cell.angle_gamma   90.00
#
_symmetry.space_group_name_H-M   'P 1'
#
loop_
_entity.id
_entity.type
_entity.pdbx_description
1 polymer ?
#
loop_
_entity_poly.entity_id
_entity_poly.type
_entity_poly.pdbx_seq_one_letter_code
_entity_poly.pdbx_strand_id
1 'polypeptide(L)'
;MYSNREFAYCVNRRNNLDKMIDLLVFMIPDREFYYPEIQTGELRDYQIDIYDLIKIGYVGVYEIQKDYEDKLRELADFKRKLLKFGLLMQPLEKQKEIVIRLAGKYRLEKRILMRREMFRDEEVD
;
A
#
# COMPACT_ATOMS: atom_id res chain seq x y z
N MET A 1 -4.04 -16.16 19.43
CA MET A 1 -3.52 -14.82 19.07
C MET A 1 -2.40 -15.05 18.06
N TYR A 2 -2.63 -14.79 16.77
CA TYR A 2 -1.64 -15.05 15.73
C TYR A 2 -0.32 -14.31 16.03
N SER A 3 0.80 -15.03 16.04
CA SER A 3 2.13 -14.48 16.28
C SER A 3 2.86 -14.23 14.96
N ASN A 4 3.83 -13.31 14.92
CA ASN A 4 4.64 -13.06 13.72
C ASN A 4 5.30 -14.34 13.16
N ARG A 5 5.52 -15.35 14.02
CA ARG A 5 6.04 -16.66 13.62
C ARG A 5 5.05 -17.46 12.77
N GLU A 6 3.76 -17.35 13.06
CA GLU A 6 2.71 -18.07 12.33
C GLU A 6 2.52 -17.48 10.92
N PHE A 7 2.58 -16.16 10.81
CA PHE A 7 2.55 -15.51 9.49
C PHE A 7 3.77 -15.87 8.66
N ALA A 8 4.98 -15.77 9.24
CA ALA A 8 6.20 -16.16 8.55
C ALA A 8 6.17 -17.64 8.12
N TYR A 9 5.67 -18.53 8.97
CA TYR A 9 5.48 -19.94 8.63
C TYR A 9 4.52 -20.12 7.44
N CYS A 10 3.38 -19.43 7.46
CA CYS A 10 2.40 -19.46 6.36
C CYS A 10 2.99 -18.97 5.03
N VAL A 11 3.79 -17.90 5.06
CA VAL A 11 4.45 -17.35 3.86
C VAL A 11 5.52 -18.32 3.34
N ASN A 12 6.33 -18.90 4.22
CA ASN A 12 7.47 -19.73 3.82
C ASN A 12 7.06 -21.05 3.16
N ARG A 13 5.87 -21.58 3.48
CA ARG A 13 5.32 -22.81 2.89
C ARG A 13 4.76 -22.65 1.48
N ARG A 14 4.81 -21.43 0.93
CA ARG A 14 4.21 -21.14 -0.38
C ARG A 14 5.22 -21.26 -1.51
N ASN A 15 4.75 -21.77 -2.65
CA ASN A 15 5.50 -21.84 -3.91
C ASN A 15 5.25 -20.60 -4.80
N ASN A 16 4.19 -19.85 -4.54
CA ASN A 16 3.82 -18.60 -5.18
C ASN A 16 3.25 -17.63 -4.14
N LEU A 17 3.35 -16.32 -4.36
CA LEU A 17 2.79 -15.29 -3.50
C LEU A 17 1.91 -14.28 -4.24
N ASP A 18 1.57 -14.51 -5.51
CA ASP A 18 0.83 -13.55 -6.35
C ASP A 18 -0.42 -12.98 -5.67
N LYS A 19 -1.32 -13.85 -5.19
CA LYS A 19 -2.56 -13.41 -4.56
C LYS A 19 -2.30 -12.75 -3.20
N MET A 20 -1.30 -13.24 -2.45
CA MET A 20 -0.93 -12.68 -1.16
C MET A 20 -0.31 -11.29 -1.30
N ILE A 21 0.56 -11.08 -2.30
CA ILE A 21 1.15 -9.79 -2.65
C ILE A 21 0.05 -8.83 -3.06
N ASP A 22 -0.89 -9.27 -3.89
CA ASP A 22 -2.01 -8.43 -4.32
C ASP A 22 -2.84 -7.94 -3.13
N LEU A 23 -3.23 -8.85 -2.23
CA LEU A 23 -3.96 -8.50 -1.02
C LEU A 23 -3.15 -7.57 -0.10
N LEU A 24 -1.87 -7.89 0.13
CA LEU A 24 -0.98 -7.10 0.99
C LEU A 24 -0.90 -5.66 0.49
N VAL A 25 -0.60 -5.49 -0.79
CA VAL A 25 -0.40 -4.18 -1.43
C VAL A 25 -1.70 -3.37 -1.46
N PHE A 26 -2.84 -4.04 -1.67
CA PHE A 26 -4.16 -3.42 -1.58
C PHE A 26 -4.47 -2.92 -0.15
N MET A 27 -4.06 -3.66 0.88
CA MET A 27 -4.30 -3.30 2.28
C MET A 27 -3.41 -2.17 2.81
N ILE A 28 -2.34 -1.79 2.10
CA ILE A 28 -1.50 -0.65 2.47
C ILE A 28 -2.32 0.64 2.26
N PRO A 29 -2.43 1.51 3.28
CA PRO A 29 -3.17 2.77 3.16
C PRO A 29 -2.58 3.70 2.10
N ASP A 30 -3.43 4.38 1.33
CA ASP A 30 -3.02 5.29 0.24
C ASP A 30 -2.00 6.34 0.71
N ARG A 31 -2.17 6.87 1.93
CA ARG A 31 -1.26 7.86 2.52
C ARG A 31 0.21 7.43 2.57
N GLU A 32 0.47 6.14 2.69
CA GLU A 32 1.85 5.63 2.72
C GLU A 32 2.54 5.78 1.36
N PHE A 33 1.77 5.97 0.29
CA PHE A 33 2.26 6.14 -1.07
C PHE A 33 2.43 7.61 -1.49
N TYR A 34 1.73 8.56 -0.85
CA TYR A 34 1.82 9.98 -1.24
C TYR A 34 2.37 10.92 -0.15
N TYR A 35 2.43 10.49 1.12
CA TYR A 35 3.00 11.33 2.19
C TYR A 35 4.47 11.71 1.99
N PRO A 36 5.36 10.82 1.52
CA PRO A 36 6.74 11.21 1.25
C PRO A 36 6.85 12.36 0.24
N GLU A 37 5.96 12.39 -0.74
CA GLU A 37 5.92 13.38 -1.83
C GLU A 37 5.32 14.70 -1.36
N ILE A 38 4.29 14.65 -0.51
CA ILE A 38 3.76 15.84 0.18
C ILE A 38 4.84 16.47 1.09
N GLN A 39 5.73 15.68 1.68
CA GLN A 39 6.76 16.24 2.57
C GLN A 39 7.91 16.92 1.81
N THR A 40 8.07 16.67 0.50
CA THR A 40 9.30 17.01 -0.23
C THR A 40 9.11 17.68 -1.60
N GLY A 41 7.87 17.93 -2.07
CA GLY A 41 7.65 18.48 -3.42
C GLY A 41 6.36 19.27 -3.62
N GLU A 42 6.00 19.44 -4.90
CA GLU A 42 4.94 20.34 -5.42
C GLU A 42 3.55 20.11 -4.81
N LEU A 43 3.25 18.90 -4.32
CA LEU A 43 1.99 18.61 -3.62
C LEU A 43 1.87 19.36 -2.29
N ARG A 44 2.99 19.68 -1.65
CA ARG A 44 3.00 20.53 -0.46
C ARG A 44 2.56 21.95 -0.78
N ASP A 45 3.13 22.51 -1.84
CA ASP A 45 2.85 23.88 -2.27
C ASP A 45 1.38 23.98 -2.69
N TYR A 46 0.88 22.96 -3.41
CA TYR A 46 -0.55 22.89 -3.76
C TYR A 46 -1.46 22.81 -2.52
N GLN A 47 -1.06 22.08 -1.47
CA GLN A 47 -1.80 22.04 -0.21
C GLN A 47 -1.82 23.40 0.50
N ILE A 48 -0.71 24.16 0.45
CA ILE A 48 -0.60 25.51 0.99
C ILE A 48 -1.51 26.46 0.22
N ASP A 49 -1.51 26.40 -1.11
CA ASP A 49 -2.36 27.23 -1.96
C ASP A 49 -3.85 27.01 -1.66
N ILE A 50 -4.28 25.76 -1.48
CA ILE A 50 -5.65 25.44 -1.07
C ILE A 50 -5.98 26.07 0.28
N TYR A 51 -5.06 25.99 1.25
CA TYR A 51 -5.26 26.57 2.58
C TYR A 51 -5.42 28.09 2.52
N ASP A 52 -4.61 28.77 1.71
CA ASP A 52 -4.68 30.22 1.54
C ASP A 52 -5.98 30.64 0.83
N LEU A 53 -6.44 29.87 -0.17
CA LEU A 53 -7.73 30.11 -0.84
C LEU A 53 -8.93 29.96 0.10
N ILE A 54 -8.91 28.98 1.02
CA ILE A 54 -9.92 28.84 2.09
C ILE A 54 -9.91 30.09 2.96
N LYS A 55 -8.72 30.54 3.37
CA LYS A 55 -8.55 31.66 4.30
C LYS A 55 -9.11 32.98 3.75
N ILE A 56 -9.01 33.20 2.44
CA ILE A 56 -9.57 34.38 1.78
C ILE A 56 -11.06 34.22 1.37
N GLY A 57 -11.67 33.06 1.65
CA GLY A 57 -13.09 32.81 1.37
C GLY A 57 -13.40 32.64 -0.12
N TYR A 58 -12.47 32.08 -0.91
CA TYR A 58 -12.70 31.85 -2.34
C TYR A 58 -13.82 30.81 -2.56
N VAL A 59 -14.77 31.12 -3.45
CA VAL A 59 -16.01 30.33 -3.64
C VAL A 59 -15.78 29.03 -4.44
N GLY A 60 -14.65 28.89 -5.16
CA GLY A 60 -14.30 27.71 -5.96
C GLY A 60 -13.23 26.79 -5.33
N VAL A 61 -13.06 26.84 -4.02
CA VAL A 61 -12.07 26.00 -3.31
C VAL A 61 -12.40 24.52 -3.43
N TYR A 62 -13.67 24.18 -3.49
CA TYR A 62 -14.12 22.78 -3.49
C TYR A 62 -13.61 22.02 -4.72
N GLU A 63 -13.67 22.62 -5.90
CA GLU A 63 -13.16 22.02 -7.14
C GLU A 63 -11.66 21.79 -7.09
N ILE A 64 -10.92 22.72 -6.46
CA ILE A 64 -9.47 22.66 -6.32
C ILE A 64 -9.07 21.58 -5.29
N GLN A 65 -9.79 21.49 -4.17
CA GLN A 65 -9.62 20.41 -3.20
C GLN A 65 -9.85 19.04 -3.85
N LYS A 66 -10.90 18.93 -4.66
CA LYS A 66 -11.21 17.69 -5.37
C LYS A 66 -10.11 17.32 -6.37
N ASP A 67 -9.60 18.26 -7.16
CA ASP A 67 -8.48 18.02 -8.08
C ASP A 67 -7.21 17.54 -7.33
N TYR A 68 -6.93 18.15 -6.18
CA TYR A 68 -5.81 17.72 -5.33
C TYR A 68 -6.02 16.29 -4.79
N GLU A 69 -7.20 15.96 -4.27
CA GLU A 69 -7.53 14.61 -3.81
C GLU A 69 -7.47 13.57 -4.93
N ASP A 70 -7.93 13.92 -6.14
CA ASP A 70 -7.88 13.05 -7.32
C ASP A 70 -6.42 12.77 -7.72
N LYS A 71 -5.54 13.79 -7.72
CA LYS A 71 -4.09 13.62 -7.95
C LYS A 71 -3.42 12.73 -6.90
N LEU A 72 -3.77 12.89 -5.63
CA LEU A 72 -3.25 12.01 -4.56
C LEU A 72 -3.68 10.55 -4.77
N ARG A 73 -4.92 10.34 -5.21
CA ARG A 73 -5.45 9.00 -5.51
C ARG A 73 -4.73 8.36 -6.69
N GLU A 74 -4.55 9.10 -7.79
CA GLU A 74 -3.81 8.63 -8.96
C GLU A 74 -2.36 8.26 -8.62
N LEU A 75 -1.69 9.10 -7.81
CA LEU A 75 -0.34 8.83 -7.33
C LEU A 75 -0.27 7.56 -6.48
N ALA A 76 -1.21 7.40 -5.55
CA ALA A 76 -1.31 6.20 -4.72
C ALA A 76 -1.49 4.95 -5.57
N ASP A 77 -2.44 4.97 -6.51
CA ASP A 77 -2.72 3.84 -7.39
C ASP A 77 -1.54 3.50 -8.30
N PHE A 78 -0.86 4.50 -8.84
CA PHE A 78 0.34 4.31 -9.64
C PHE A 78 1.46 3.64 -8.84
N LYS A 79 1.78 4.17 -7.66
CA LYS A 79 2.82 3.60 -6.80
C LYS A 79 2.46 2.24 -6.24
N ARG A 80 1.18 2.00 -5.96
CA ARG A 80 0.67 0.69 -5.57
C ARG A 80 0.93 -0.35 -6.66
N LYS A 81 0.65 -0.01 -7.92
CA LYS A 81 0.96 -0.86 -9.08
C LYS A 81 2.47 -1.10 -9.22
N LEU A 82 3.30 -0.07 -9.04
CA LEU A 82 4.76 -0.20 -9.06
C LEU A 82 5.28 -1.11 -7.94
N LEU A 83 4.75 -0.98 -6.71
CA LEU A 83 5.13 -1.84 -5.60
C LEU A 83 4.77 -3.30 -5.89
N LYS A 84 3.55 -3.57 -6.37
CA LYS A 84 3.13 -4.91 -6.77
C LYS A 84 4.06 -5.47 -7.85
N PHE A 85 4.30 -4.72 -8.92
CA PHE A 85 5.19 -5.15 -10.00
C PHE A 85 6.61 -5.44 -9.49
N GLY A 86 7.19 -4.52 -8.71
CA GLY A 86 8.54 -4.66 -8.17
C GLY A 86 8.70 -5.86 -7.24
N LEU A 87 7.66 -6.20 -6.46
CA LEU A 87 7.62 -7.41 -5.65
C LEU A 87 7.60 -8.67 -6.52
N LEU A 88 6.70 -8.75 -7.49
CA LEU A 88 6.54 -9.93 -8.35
C LEU A 88 7.78 -10.23 -9.21
N MET A 89 8.55 -9.20 -9.54
CA MET A 89 9.82 -9.35 -10.27
C MET A 89 10.96 -9.95 -9.43
N GLN A 90 10.81 -10.02 -8.10
CA GLN A 90 11.85 -10.61 -7.26
C GLN A 90 11.80 -12.14 -7.29
N PRO A 91 12.92 -12.83 -7.03
CA PRO A 91 12.91 -14.27 -6.74
C PRO A 91 12.00 -14.60 -5.54
N LEU A 92 11.36 -15.76 -5.54
CA LEU A 92 10.37 -16.17 -4.52
C LEU A 92 10.87 -15.99 -3.08
N GLU A 93 12.10 -16.39 -2.77
CA GLU A 93 12.67 -16.23 -1.42
C GLU A 93 12.76 -14.76 -1.00
N LYS A 94 13.05 -13.87 -1.95
CA LYS A 94 13.06 -12.43 -1.69
C LYS A 94 11.65 -11.87 -1.58
N GLN A 95 10.69 -12.38 -2.35
CA GLN A 95 9.27 -12.04 -2.18
C GLN A 95 8.80 -12.37 -0.77
N LYS A 96 9.08 -13.59 -0.28
CA LYS A 96 8.73 -14.04 1.08
C LYS A 96 9.27 -13.10 2.15
N GLU A 97 10.55 -12.75 2.08
CA GLU A 97 11.19 -11.81 3.00
C GLU A 97 10.46 -10.45 3.00
N ILE A 98 10.21 -9.89 1.82
CA ILE A 98 9.61 -8.57 1.70
C ILE A 98 8.15 -8.58 2.16
N VAL A 99 7.37 -9.62 1.84
CA VAL A 99 5.98 -9.80 2.29
C VAL A 99 5.91 -9.83 3.81
N ILE A 100 6.77 -10.63 4.47
CA ILE A 100 6.83 -10.70 5.93
C ILE A 100 7.14 -9.33 6.53
N ARG A 101 8.14 -8.64 5.98
CA ARG A 101 8.55 -7.31 6.46
C ARG A 101 7.46 -6.26 6.28
N LEU A 102 6.83 -6.19 5.11
CA LEU A 102 5.78 -5.21 4.81
C LEU A 102 4.52 -5.47 5.63
N ALA A 103 4.09 -6.73 5.74
CA ALA A 103 2.96 -7.08 6.58
C ALA A 103 3.21 -6.67 8.04
N GLY A 104 4.42 -6.88 8.55
CA GLY A 104 4.83 -6.43 9.89
C GLY A 104 4.85 -4.92 10.06
N LYS A 105 5.43 -4.19 9.09
CA LYS A 105 5.47 -2.73 9.11
C LYS A 105 4.05 -2.14 9.24
N TYR A 106 3.08 -2.69 8.52
CA TYR A 106 1.71 -2.19 8.47
C TYR A 106 0.73 -2.94 9.39
N ARG A 107 1.21 -3.88 10.21
CA ARG A 107 0.41 -4.70 11.13
C ARG A 107 -0.73 -5.47 10.44
N LEU A 108 -0.47 -6.00 9.26
CA LEU A 108 -1.44 -6.66 8.38
C LEU A 108 -1.47 -8.18 8.53
N GLU A 109 -0.53 -8.78 9.28
CA GLU A 109 -0.34 -10.23 9.35
C GLU A 109 -1.63 -10.96 9.74
N LYS A 110 -2.32 -10.48 10.79
CA LYS A 110 -3.59 -11.07 11.24
C LYS A 110 -4.67 -11.03 10.17
N ARG A 111 -4.78 -9.91 9.46
CA ARG A 111 -5.82 -9.70 8.43
C ARG A 111 -5.58 -10.57 7.21
N ILE A 112 -4.31 -10.75 6.84
CA ILE A 112 -3.91 -11.64 5.74
C ILE A 112 -4.15 -13.10 6.13
N LEU A 113 -3.78 -13.51 7.35
CA LEU A 113 -4.01 -14.87 7.84
C LEU A 113 -5.50 -15.25 7.90
N MET A 114 -6.38 -14.31 8.26
CA MET A 114 -7.84 -14.53 8.20
C MET A 114 -8.35 -14.86 6.80
N ARG A 115 -7.57 -14.54 5.75
CA ARG A 115 -7.89 -14.81 4.35
C ARG A 115 -7.03 -15.91 3.74
N ARG A 116 -6.38 -16.74 4.56
CA ARG A 116 -5.44 -17.79 4.10
C ARG A 116 -6.01 -18.73 3.04
N GLU A 117 -7.33 -19.00 3.08
CA GLU A 117 -8.03 -19.88 2.15
C GLU A 117 -7.99 -19.33 0.71
N MET A 118 -7.86 -18.01 0.52
CA MET A 118 -7.71 -17.39 -0.81
C MET A 118 -6.44 -17.86 -1.53
N PHE A 119 -5.49 -18.39 -0.77
CA PHE A 119 -4.16 -18.71 -1.22
C PHE A 119 -3.88 -20.23 -1.21
N ARG A 120 -4.92 -21.07 -1.07
CA ARG A 120 -4.76 -22.52 -0.88
C ARG A 120 -4.00 -23.20 -2.03
N ASP A 121 -4.16 -22.71 -3.24
CA ASP A 121 -3.50 -23.26 -4.45
C ASP A 121 -2.00 -22.90 -4.56
N GLU A 122 -1.48 -22.11 -3.62
CA GLU A 122 -0.09 -21.63 -3.61
C GLU A 122 0.80 -22.41 -2.60
N GLU A 123 0.31 -23.52 -2.03
CA GLU A 123 1.05 -24.34 -1.08
C GLU A 123 1.99 -25.34 -1.80
N VAL A 124 3.11 -25.70 -1.14
CA VAL A 124 3.99 -26.79 -1.57
C VAL A 124 3.29 -28.13 -1.32
N ASP A 125 3.14 -28.96 -2.36
CA ASP A 125 2.74 -30.38 -2.26
C ASP A 125 3.68 -31.18 -1.34
#